data_AF-X0V1Z5-F1
#
_entry.id   AF-X0V1Z5-F1
#
_cell.length_a   1.000
_cell.length_b   1.000
_cell.length_c   1.000
_cell.angle_alpha   90.00
_cell.angle_beta   90.00
_cell.angle_gamma   90.00
#
_symmetry.space_group_name_H-M   'P 1'
#
loop_
_entity.id
_entity.type
_entity.pdbx_description
1 polymer ?
#
loop_
_entity_poly.entity_id
_entity_poly.type
_entity_poly.pdbx_seq_one_letter_code
_entity_poly.pdbx_strand_id
1 'polypeptide(L)'
;STIDLFFNSSNNRYEVKVQAQAQTAGSDPNVSAGKIINVISGVNQSVGVINDQAFSFGTDQESNVSLATRGMLAFVSLDTGTIGGYLAQSLKVPNVTRAKVIDAGNPFMERDWDEVRLKHIGGKVDVYIQGEIINEITETIAFQYPEIQNEIASVENVAMFQFRVLNPAVTVATPVFEVIQVRNLTRLNDYDITGYSIVDGVIIDLDETNATNITIGLDSLDTIEVTYKYIPELIHIFNLQPIIEVTDVTGELSGDLNDNYNVYKEE
;
A
#
# COMPACT_ATOMS: atom_id res chain seq x y z
N SER A 1 -17.65 37.65 -16.25
CA SER A 1 -16.34 37.00 -16.40
C SER A 1 -16.59 35.66 -17.06
N THR A 2 -16.01 35.41 -18.23
CA THR A 2 -16.31 34.23 -19.06
C THR A 2 -15.75 32.96 -18.41
N ILE A 3 -16.63 32.00 -18.16
CA ILE A 3 -16.34 30.69 -17.56
C ILE A 3 -15.31 29.87 -18.38
N ASP A 4 -15.19 30.19 -19.67
CA ASP A 4 -14.27 29.59 -20.63
C ASP A 4 -12.79 29.70 -20.23
N LEU A 5 -12.43 30.69 -19.41
CA LEU A 5 -11.04 30.86 -18.92
C LEU A 5 -10.63 29.79 -17.90
N PHE A 6 -11.58 29.08 -17.31
CA PHE A 6 -11.32 28.03 -16.33
C PHE A 6 -11.46 26.62 -16.91
N PHE A 7 -11.78 26.50 -18.20
CA PHE A 7 -11.89 25.20 -18.85
C PHE A 7 -10.50 24.66 -19.18
N ASN A 8 -10.14 23.51 -18.62
CA ASN A 8 -8.94 22.77 -18.98
C ASN A 8 -9.29 21.69 -20.02
N SER A 9 -8.76 21.85 -21.22
CA SER A 9 -9.02 20.97 -22.37
C SER A 9 -8.32 19.60 -22.29
N SER A 10 -7.32 19.45 -21.41
CA SER A 10 -6.58 18.20 -21.27
C SER A 10 -7.34 17.17 -20.43
N ASN A 11 -8.16 17.64 -19.49
CA ASN A 11 -8.93 16.81 -18.56
C ASN A 11 -10.45 17.09 -18.64
N ASN A 12 -10.88 17.89 -19.64
CA ASN A 12 -12.28 18.22 -19.96
C ASN A 12 -13.11 18.70 -18.76
N ARG A 13 -12.49 19.46 -17.85
CA ARG A 13 -13.15 19.98 -16.65
C ARG A 13 -12.87 21.46 -16.45
N TYR A 14 -13.79 22.14 -15.78
CA TYR A 14 -13.55 23.50 -15.29
C TYR A 14 -12.81 23.41 -13.97
N GLU A 15 -11.61 23.99 -13.89
CA GLU A 15 -10.75 23.93 -12.71
C GLU A 15 -10.10 25.28 -12.39
N VAL A 16 -9.85 25.50 -11.11
CA VAL A 16 -9.12 26.66 -10.60
C VAL A 16 -7.98 26.15 -9.76
N LYS A 17 -6.74 26.44 -10.16
CA LYS A 17 -5.56 26.07 -9.38
C LYS A 17 -5.39 27.04 -8.22
N VAL A 18 -5.34 26.49 -7.01
CA VAL A 18 -5.07 27.23 -5.77
C VAL A 18 -3.82 26.67 -5.13
N GLN A 19 -3.08 27.53 -4.44
CA GLN A 19 -1.99 27.07 -3.58
C GLN A 19 -2.59 26.49 -2.30
N ALA A 20 -2.02 25.39 -1.84
CA ALA A 20 -2.42 24.73 -0.61
C ALA A 20 -1.19 24.47 0.24
N GLN A 21 -1.36 24.53 1.56
CA GLN A 21 -0.32 24.28 2.55
C GLN A 21 -0.87 23.34 3.61
N ALA A 22 -0.02 22.48 4.15
CA ALA A 22 -0.37 21.67 5.31
C ALA A 22 -0.65 22.58 6.51
N GLN A 23 -1.70 22.29 7.28
CA GLN A 23 -1.99 22.98 8.54
C GLN A 23 -1.20 22.41 9.72
N THR A 24 -0.90 21.10 9.66
CA THR A 24 -0.07 20.39 10.63
C THR A 24 1.32 20.19 10.05
N ALA A 25 2.33 20.28 10.92
CA ALA A 25 3.69 19.88 10.60
C ALA A 25 3.85 18.37 10.86
N GLY A 26 4.80 17.73 10.19
CA GLY A 26 5.03 16.29 10.28
C GLY A 26 5.00 15.63 8.91
N SER A 27 5.16 14.31 8.89
CA SER A 27 5.00 13.47 7.70
C SER A 27 3.54 13.10 7.42
N ASP A 28 2.64 13.18 8.40
CA ASP A 28 1.19 12.94 8.25
C ASP A 28 0.51 13.63 7.06
N PRO A 29 0.78 14.91 6.72
CA PRO A 29 0.16 15.56 5.57
C PRO A 29 0.84 15.23 4.23
N ASN A 30 1.83 14.34 4.19
CA ASN A 30 2.39 13.85 2.93
C ASN A 30 1.39 12.88 2.29
N VAL A 31 0.62 13.39 1.33
CA VAL A 31 -0.42 12.62 0.65
C VAL A 31 -0.17 12.59 -0.85
N SER A 32 -0.36 11.42 -1.46
CA SER A 32 -0.22 11.23 -2.91
C SER A 32 -1.17 12.15 -3.70
N ALA A 33 -0.84 12.39 -4.97
CA ALA A 33 -1.73 13.09 -5.89
C ALA A 33 -3.12 12.42 -5.90
N GLY A 34 -4.19 13.21 -5.96
CA GLY A 34 -5.55 12.70 -6.02
C GLY A 34 -6.22 12.37 -4.69
N LYS A 35 -5.52 12.38 -3.56
CA LYS A 35 -6.07 11.97 -2.25
C LYS A 35 -6.87 13.05 -1.51
N ILE A 36 -6.63 14.34 -1.79
CA ILE A 36 -7.37 15.45 -1.17
C ILE A 36 -8.67 15.68 -1.93
N ILE A 37 -9.72 14.96 -1.56
CA ILE A 37 -11.02 14.99 -2.26
C ILE A 37 -12.16 15.67 -1.48
N ASN A 38 -11.97 15.86 -0.17
CA ASN A 38 -13.04 16.34 0.71
C ASN A 38 -12.93 17.85 0.97
N VAL A 39 -14.05 18.56 0.78
CA VAL A 39 -14.21 19.95 1.19
C VAL A 39 -14.79 19.98 2.60
N ILE A 40 -14.00 20.44 3.57
CA ILE A 40 -14.45 20.54 4.97
C ILE A 40 -15.30 21.80 5.18
N SER A 41 -14.92 22.93 4.58
CA SER A 41 -15.66 24.20 4.66
C SER A 41 -15.22 25.21 3.60
N GLY A 42 -15.98 26.29 3.42
CA GLY A 42 -15.57 27.46 2.63
C GLY A 42 -15.84 27.41 1.12
N VAL A 43 -16.33 26.28 0.60
CA VAL A 43 -16.75 26.12 -0.80
C VAL A 43 -18.08 25.36 -0.86
N ASN A 44 -18.90 25.64 -1.88
CA ASN A 44 -20.14 24.91 -2.13
C ASN A 44 -19.83 23.41 -2.37
N GLN A 45 -20.59 22.51 -1.76
CA GLN A 45 -20.45 21.04 -1.89
C GLN A 45 -20.59 20.54 -3.34
N SER A 46 -21.11 21.35 -4.26
CA SER A 46 -21.15 21.05 -5.70
C SER A 46 -19.79 21.21 -6.41
N VAL A 47 -18.74 21.64 -5.69
CA VAL A 47 -17.38 21.80 -6.23
C VAL A 47 -16.48 20.77 -5.57
N GLY A 48 -15.88 19.90 -6.37
CA GLY A 48 -14.86 18.94 -5.92
C GLY A 48 -13.50 19.61 -5.75
N VAL A 49 -12.67 19.04 -4.87
CA VAL A 49 -11.26 19.39 -4.74
C VAL A 49 -10.41 18.17 -5.09
N ILE A 50 -9.23 18.42 -5.64
CA ILE A 50 -8.24 17.39 -5.91
C ILE A 50 -6.87 18.02 -5.87
N ASN A 51 -5.90 17.36 -5.25
CA ASN A 51 -4.51 17.74 -5.38
C ASN A 51 -3.92 17.12 -6.65
N ASP A 52 -3.55 17.97 -7.60
CA ASP A 52 -2.94 17.57 -8.88
C ASP A 52 -1.52 17.01 -8.70
N GLN A 53 -0.89 17.29 -7.55
CA GLN A 53 0.47 16.87 -7.19
C GLN A 53 0.49 16.32 -5.76
N ALA A 54 1.44 15.44 -5.47
CA ALA A 54 1.65 14.91 -4.12
C ALA A 54 2.13 16.01 -3.17
N PHE A 55 1.59 16.01 -1.95
CA PHE A 55 2.15 16.77 -0.85
C PHE A 55 3.33 15.96 -0.32
N SER A 56 4.49 16.60 -0.27
CA SER A 56 5.76 15.95 0.06
C SER A 56 6.61 16.89 0.91
N PHE A 57 7.72 16.35 1.44
CA PHE A 57 8.70 17.06 2.28
C PHE A 57 8.26 17.38 3.71
N GLY A 58 7.08 16.95 4.13
CA GLY A 58 6.72 16.91 5.55
C GLY A 58 7.61 15.90 6.28
N THR A 59 8.28 16.32 7.34
CA THR A 59 9.10 15.44 8.18
C THR A 59 8.67 15.57 9.62
N ASP A 60 8.65 14.46 10.34
CA ASP A 60 8.35 14.45 11.77
C ASP A 60 9.39 15.23 12.57
N GLN A 61 9.07 15.43 13.85
CA GLN A 61 9.94 16.12 14.78
C GLN A 61 11.32 15.44 14.83
N GLU A 62 12.37 16.25 14.65
CA GLU A 62 13.76 15.84 14.78
C GLU A 62 14.00 15.15 16.14
N SER A 63 14.71 14.01 16.15
CA SER A 63 15.05 13.31 17.39
C SER A 63 16.03 14.11 18.26
N ASN A 64 16.01 13.89 19.59
CA ASN A 64 16.94 14.56 20.53
C ASN A 64 18.41 14.38 20.15
N VAL A 65 18.80 13.22 19.62
CA VAL A 65 20.17 12.94 19.18
C VAL A 65 20.52 13.73 17.92
N SER A 66 19.59 13.80 16.96
CA SER A 66 19.77 14.60 15.74
C SER A 66 19.87 16.09 16.08
N LEU A 67 18.99 16.58 16.95
CA LEU A 67 19.01 17.95 17.44
C LEU A 67 20.31 18.30 18.17
N ALA A 68 20.79 17.43 19.07
CA ALA A 68 22.06 17.63 19.76
C ALA A 68 23.25 17.64 18.79
N THR A 69 23.23 16.76 17.79
CA THR A 69 24.26 16.68 16.74
C THR A 69 24.25 17.95 15.89
N ARG A 70 23.08 18.39 15.43
CA ARG A 70 22.92 19.62 14.66
C ARG A 70 23.33 20.85 15.46
N GLY A 71 22.96 20.91 16.75
CA GLY A 71 23.38 21.96 17.67
C GLY A 71 24.90 22.02 17.80
N MET A 72 25.54 20.87 18.06
CA MET A 72 27.00 20.78 18.14
C MET A 72 27.66 21.23 16.83
N LEU A 73 27.16 20.74 15.69
CA LEU A 73 27.65 21.12 14.36
C LEU A 73 27.52 22.61 14.10
N ALA A 74 26.43 23.27 14.50
CA ALA A 74 26.29 24.71 14.34
C ALA A 74 27.39 25.50 15.09
N PHE A 75 27.88 24.99 16.23
CA PHE A 75 28.97 25.59 16.97
C PHE A 75 30.36 25.27 16.39
N VAL A 76 30.60 24.02 15.97
CA VAL A 76 31.93 23.59 15.49
C VAL A 76 32.20 23.85 14.01
N SER A 77 31.16 24.19 13.23
CA SER A 77 31.22 24.38 11.78
C SER A 77 31.30 25.86 11.37
N LEU A 78 31.88 26.71 12.23
CA LEU A 78 32.02 28.15 11.98
C LEU A 78 32.86 28.45 10.72
N ASP A 79 33.68 27.50 10.27
CA ASP A 79 34.49 27.59 9.07
C ASP A 79 34.42 26.26 8.29
N THR A 80 34.27 26.34 6.97
CA THR A 80 34.24 25.19 6.04
C THR A 80 35.54 24.40 6.00
N GLY A 81 36.66 24.96 6.50
CA GLY A 81 37.95 24.28 6.59
C GLY A 81 38.14 23.38 7.82
N THR A 82 37.21 23.37 8.78
CA THR A 82 37.31 22.54 10.00
C THR A 82 36.66 21.17 9.82
N ILE A 83 36.99 20.24 10.73
CA ILE A 83 36.35 18.92 10.83
C ILE A 83 34.82 19.07 10.91
N GLY A 84 34.35 20.03 11.72
CA GLY A 84 32.94 20.37 11.82
C GLY A 84 32.36 20.86 10.50
N GLY A 85 33.06 21.77 9.81
CA GLY A 85 32.66 22.30 8.51
C GLY A 85 32.47 21.21 7.45
N TYR A 86 33.44 20.31 7.29
CA TYR A 86 33.33 19.18 6.36
C TYR A 86 32.19 18.23 6.73
N LEU A 87 32.02 17.93 8.02
CA LEU A 87 30.95 17.06 8.50
C LEU A 87 29.57 17.66 8.23
N ALA A 88 29.38 18.94 8.56
CA ALA A 88 28.13 19.65 8.32
C ALA A 88 27.81 19.77 6.82
N GLN A 89 28.81 20.02 5.97
CA GLN A 89 28.59 20.09 4.52
C GLN A 89 28.21 18.73 3.93
N SER A 90 28.78 17.64 4.44
CA SER A 90 28.50 16.29 3.97
C SER A 90 27.09 15.83 4.35
N LEU A 91 26.63 16.16 5.56
CA LEU A 91 25.27 15.84 6.03
C LEU A 91 24.16 16.66 5.36
N LYS A 92 24.51 17.75 4.66
CA LYS A 92 23.54 18.52 3.85
C LYS A 92 23.23 17.86 2.50
N VAL A 93 24.05 16.90 2.07
CA VAL A 93 23.83 16.20 0.80
C VAL A 93 22.63 15.27 0.98
N PRO A 94 21.62 15.31 0.08
CA PRO A 94 20.49 14.40 0.13
C PRO A 94 20.94 12.94 0.21
N ASN A 95 20.19 12.13 0.95
CA ASN A 95 20.43 10.70 1.16
C ASN A 95 21.73 10.34 1.92
N VAL A 96 22.50 11.31 2.43
CA VAL A 96 23.60 11.03 3.37
C VAL A 96 23.03 10.92 4.78
N THR A 97 23.06 9.73 5.35
CA THR A 97 22.56 9.46 6.70
C THR A 97 23.65 9.63 7.76
N ARG A 98 24.90 9.34 7.41
CA ARG A 98 26.07 9.57 8.28
C ARG A 98 27.27 10.00 7.48
N ALA A 99 28.13 10.78 8.11
CA ALA A 99 29.44 11.12 7.58
C ALA A 99 30.47 11.06 8.70
N LYS A 100 31.70 10.67 8.34
CA LYS A 100 32.87 10.67 9.21
C LYS A 100 34.01 11.35 8.49
N VAL A 101 34.55 12.38 9.13
CA VAL A 101 35.71 13.12 8.64
C VAL A 101 36.95 12.57 9.31
N ILE A 102 37.94 12.17 8.52
CA ILE A 102 39.29 11.80 8.94
C ILE A 102 40.19 12.96 8.57
N ASP A 103 40.76 13.59 9.59
CA ASP A 103 41.61 14.76 9.49
C ASP A 103 43.09 14.43 9.29
N ALA A 104 43.90 15.45 9.03
CA ALA A 104 45.34 15.28 8.85
C ALA A 104 45.99 14.83 10.17
N GLY A 105 46.85 13.81 10.10
CA GLY A 105 47.50 13.22 11.28
C GLY A 105 46.65 12.20 12.05
N ASN A 106 45.43 11.92 11.58
CA ASN A 106 44.62 10.84 12.11
C ASN A 106 45.24 9.47 11.80
N PRO A 107 45.25 8.50 12.73
CA PRO A 107 45.80 7.16 12.47
C PRO A 107 45.14 6.41 11.31
N PHE A 108 43.90 6.77 10.95
CA PHE A 108 43.17 6.18 9.81
C PHE A 108 43.39 6.94 8.48
N MET A 109 44.21 7.99 8.45
CA MET A 109 44.55 8.73 7.23
C MET A 109 45.69 8.05 6.48
N GLU A 110 45.39 7.03 5.68
CA GLU A 110 46.44 6.25 4.99
C GLU A 110 47.05 6.98 3.79
N ARG A 111 46.29 7.91 3.18
CA ARG A 111 46.70 8.61 1.95
C ARG A 111 47.88 9.57 2.11
N ASP A 112 48.22 9.94 3.34
CA ASP A 112 49.25 10.94 3.64
C ASP A 112 50.40 10.40 4.50
N TRP A 113 50.43 9.07 4.72
CA TRP A 113 51.50 8.35 5.39
C TRP A 113 52.80 8.36 4.58
N ASP A 114 53.90 8.74 5.23
CA ASP A 114 55.26 8.66 4.70
C ASP A 114 56.01 7.51 5.38
N GLU A 115 56.32 6.46 4.63
CA GLU A 115 57.02 5.27 5.10
C GLU A 115 58.46 5.53 5.57
N VAL A 116 59.12 6.57 5.05
CA VAL A 116 60.50 6.93 5.41
C VAL A 116 60.52 7.70 6.72
N ARG A 117 59.55 8.60 6.91
CA ARG A 117 59.47 9.46 8.10
C ARG A 117 58.57 8.89 9.20
N LEU A 118 57.88 7.78 8.92
CA LEU A 118 56.92 7.12 9.81
C LEU A 118 55.88 8.10 10.39
N LYS A 119 55.36 9.00 9.54
CA LYS A 119 54.38 10.01 9.94
C LYS A 119 53.52 10.49 8.77
N HIS A 120 52.37 11.05 9.11
CA HIS A 120 51.44 11.73 8.19
C HIS A 120 51.97 13.13 7.81
N ILE A 121 52.16 13.43 6.52
CA ILE A 121 52.78 14.69 6.05
C ILE A 121 52.00 15.46 4.98
N GLY A 122 50.94 14.88 4.43
CA GLY A 122 50.30 15.40 3.23
C GLY A 122 49.16 16.37 3.46
N GLY A 123 48.71 16.56 4.72
CA GLY A 123 47.64 17.52 5.04
C GLY A 123 46.32 17.18 4.33
N LYS A 124 46.03 15.89 4.18
CA LYS A 124 44.84 15.40 3.46
C LYS A 124 43.67 15.23 4.43
N VAL A 125 42.46 15.27 3.87
CA VAL A 125 41.21 15.01 4.59
C VAL A 125 40.41 14.00 3.77
N ASP A 126 39.91 12.97 4.43
CA ASP A 126 39.05 11.93 3.86
C ASP A 126 37.70 12.03 4.52
N VAL A 127 36.64 12.04 3.71
CA VAL A 127 35.27 12.06 4.19
C VAL A 127 34.58 10.78 3.76
N TYR A 128 34.27 9.93 4.74
CA TYR A 128 33.52 8.71 4.54
C TYR A 128 32.05 9.02 4.73
N ILE A 129 31.24 8.77 3.72
CA ILE A 129 29.79 8.96 3.76
C ILE A 129 29.10 7.60 3.76
N GLN A 130 28.09 7.47 4.59
CA GLN A 130 27.08 6.43 4.50
C GLN A 130 25.82 7.11 3.98
N GLY A 131 25.34 6.65 2.83
CA GLY A 131 24.08 7.08 2.28
C GLY A 131 23.14 5.92 2.02
N GLU A 132 21.91 6.26 1.69
CA GLU A 132 20.88 5.33 1.27
C GLU A 132 20.65 5.45 -0.23
N ILE A 133 20.56 4.31 -0.92
CA ILE A 133 20.14 4.26 -2.31
C ILE A 133 18.70 3.75 -2.28
N ILE A 134 17.76 4.62 -2.60
CA ILE A 134 16.36 4.27 -2.75
C ILE A 134 16.18 3.77 -4.19
N ASN A 135 15.77 2.52 -4.33
CA ASN A 135 15.42 1.94 -5.62
C ASN A 135 13.92 1.73 -5.68
N GLU A 136 13.31 2.14 -6.78
CA GLU A 136 11.92 1.79 -7.09
C GLU A 136 11.91 0.43 -7.78
N ILE A 137 11.08 -0.49 -7.25
CA ILE A 137 11.00 -1.87 -7.73
C ILE A 137 9.53 -2.23 -7.87
N THR A 138 9.18 -2.86 -8.99
CA THR A 138 7.84 -3.40 -9.22
C THR A 138 7.82 -4.88 -8.88
N GLU A 139 6.89 -5.27 -8.01
CA GLU A 139 6.58 -6.67 -7.70
C GLU A 139 5.19 -7.01 -8.26
N THR A 140 5.08 -8.16 -8.95
CA THR A 140 3.81 -8.62 -9.53
C THR A 140 3.28 -9.78 -8.74
N ILE A 141 2.01 -9.68 -8.32
CA ILE A 141 1.30 -10.70 -7.57
C ILE A 141 0.16 -11.29 -8.40
N ALA A 142 -0.07 -12.59 -8.24
CA ALA A 142 -1.21 -13.27 -8.82
C ALA A 142 -2.15 -13.73 -7.71
N PHE A 143 -3.43 -13.39 -7.82
CA PHE A 143 -4.45 -13.84 -6.88
C PHE A 143 -4.80 -15.31 -7.18
N GLN A 144 -4.82 -16.11 -6.12
CA GLN A 144 -5.31 -17.48 -6.19
C GLN A 144 -6.62 -17.56 -5.41
N TYR A 145 -7.65 -18.12 -6.05
CA TYR A 145 -8.94 -18.39 -5.43
C TYR A 145 -9.01 -19.88 -5.10
N PRO A 146 -8.80 -20.28 -3.84
CA PRO A 146 -8.79 -21.69 -3.49
C PRO A 146 -10.14 -22.32 -3.78
N GLU A 147 -10.11 -23.51 -4.36
CA GLU A 147 -11.30 -24.31 -4.64
C GLU A 147 -11.54 -25.28 -3.49
N ILE A 148 -12.76 -25.27 -2.97
CA ILE A 148 -13.27 -26.25 -2.03
C ILE A 148 -14.17 -27.19 -2.82
N GLN A 149 -13.84 -28.48 -2.79
CA GLN A 149 -14.58 -29.51 -3.48
C GLN A 149 -15.45 -30.28 -2.49
N ASN A 150 -16.68 -30.57 -2.91
CA ASN A 150 -17.57 -31.52 -2.24
C ASN A 150 -17.83 -31.20 -0.76
N GLU A 151 -17.96 -29.92 -0.42
CA GLU A 151 -18.32 -29.52 0.94
C GLU A 151 -19.80 -29.78 1.20
N ILE A 152 -20.12 -30.34 2.37
CA ILE A 152 -21.50 -30.46 2.81
C ILE A 152 -21.97 -29.08 3.32
N ALA A 153 -22.94 -28.49 2.61
CA ALA A 153 -23.60 -27.25 2.98
C ALA A 153 -24.86 -27.52 3.82
N SER A 154 -25.25 -26.56 4.65
CA SER A 154 -26.53 -26.61 5.37
C SER A 154 -27.65 -25.97 4.55
N VAL A 155 -28.82 -26.60 4.52
CA VAL A 155 -30.02 -26.00 3.92
C VAL A 155 -30.50 -24.83 4.79
N GLU A 156 -30.45 -23.62 4.25
CA GLU A 156 -30.85 -22.40 4.96
C GLU A 156 -32.33 -22.11 4.74
N ASN A 157 -32.78 -22.17 3.48
CA ASN A 157 -34.18 -21.91 3.12
C ASN A 157 -34.61 -22.84 1.99
N VAL A 158 -35.55 -23.72 2.30
CA VAL A 158 -36.08 -24.71 1.34
C VAL A 158 -36.86 -24.04 0.21
N ALA A 159 -37.67 -23.02 0.53
CA ALA A 159 -38.54 -22.38 -0.45
C ALA A 159 -37.76 -21.53 -1.47
N MET A 160 -36.61 -21.01 -1.05
CA MET A 160 -35.73 -20.17 -1.88
C MET A 160 -34.49 -20.91 -2.39
N PHE A 161 -34.37 -22.23 -2.18
CA PHE A 161 -33.20 -22.99 -2.61
C PHE A 161 -31.86 -22.40 -2.15
N GLN A 162 -31.81 -21.98 -0.87
CA GLN A 162 -30.63 -21.37 -0.27
C GLN A 162 -29.82 -22.36 0.55
N PHE A 163 -28.51 -22.35 0.36
CA PHE A 163 -27.54 -23.22 1.02
C PHE A 163 -26.44 -22.38 1.66
N ARG A 164 -26.11 -22.64 2.92
CA ARG A 164 -25.01 -21.98 3.62
C ARG A 164 -23.79 -22.88 3.64
N VAL A 165 -22.65 -22.33 3.19
CA VAL A 165 -21.35 -23.00 3.33
C VAL A 165 -20.91 -22.96 4.79
N LEU A 166 -20.24 -24.02 5.24
CA LEU A 166 -19.87 -24.24 6.64
C LEU A 166 -18.37 -24.07 6.90
N ASN A 167 -17.56 -23.93 5.84
CA ASN A 167 -16.13 -23.77 5.94
C ASN A 167 -15.76 -22.51 6.73
N PRO A 168 -15.03 -22.62 7.84
CA PRO A 168 -14.66 -21.47 8.68
C PRO A 168 -13.74 -20.46 7.99
N ALA A 169 -13.06 -20.86 6.90
CA ALA A 169 -12.25 -19.93 6.10
C ALA A 169 -13.11 -18.99 5.22
N VAL A 170 -14.40 -19.29 5.07
CA VAL A 170 -15.32 -18.53 4.24
C VAL A 170 -16.21 -17.68 5.14
N THR A 171 -16.06 -16.37 5.00
CA THR A 171 -16.75 -15.39 5.85
C THR A 171 -17.26 -14.24 4.98
N VAL A 172 -17.95 -13.27 5.59
CA VAL A 172 -18.30 -12.01 4.90
C VAL A 172 -17.07 -11.25 4.38
N ALA A 173 -15.90 -11.42 5.01
CA ALA A 173 -14.65 -10.81 4.58
C ALA A 173 -13.88 -11.66 3.55
N THR A 174 -14.14 -12.97 3.53
CA THR A 174 -13.53 -13.95 2.62
C THR A 174 -14.63 -14.73 1.88
N PRO A 175 -15.46 -14.04 1.08
CA PRO A 175 -16.70 -14.60 0.57
C PRO A 175 -16.49 -15.66 -0.51
N VAL A 176 -17.50 -16.49 -0.74
CA VAL A 176 -17.62 -17.30 -1.96
C VAL A 176 -17.53 -16.37 -3.17
N PHE A 177 -16.69 -16.76 -4.13
CA PHE A 177 -16.44 -16.04 -5.37
C PHE A 177 -17.20 -16.67 -6.54
N GLU A 178 -17.12 -17.99 -6.65
CA GLU A 178 -17.65 -18.74 -7.78
C GLU A 178 -18.20 -20.07 -7.31
N VAL A 179 -19.43 -20.42 -7.71
CA VAL A 179 -20.02 -21.74 -7.47
C VAL A 179 -19.82 -22.58 -8.74
N ILE A 180 -19.25 -23.77 -8.57
CA ILE A 180 -18.92 -24.67 -9.68
C ILE A 180 -19.95 -25.78 -9.79
N GLN A 181 -20.45 -26.29 -8.66
CA GLN A 181 -21.44 -27.36 -8.64
C GLN A 181 -22.23 -27.32 -7.33
N VAL A 182 -23.53 -27.63 -7.43
CA VAL A 182 -24.39 -27.91 -6.27
C VAL A 182 -25.09 -29.23 -6.54
N ARG A 183 -24.95 -30.20 -5.65
CA ARG A 183 -25.50 -31.55 -5.77
C ARG A 183 -26.36 -31.89 -4.57
N ASN A 184 -27.55 -32.40 -4.84
CA ASN A 184 -28.38 -33.02 -3.81
C ASN A 184 -27.98 -34.50 -3.68
N LEU A 185 -27.22 -34.85 -2.64
CA LEU A 185 -26.75 -36.22 -2.42
C LEU A 185 -27.90 -37.16 -2.05
N THR A 186 -28.92 -36.67 -1.34
CA THR A 186 -30.09 -37.46 -0.98
C THR A 186 -30.90 -37.87 -2.22
N ARG A 187 -31.00 -36.96 -3.20
CA ARG A 187 -31.78 -37.17 -4.44
C ARG A 187 -30.95 -37.64 -5.62
N LEU A 188 -29.62 -37.74 -5.45
CA LEU A 188 -28.65 -38.18 -6.46
C LEU A 188 -28.69 -37.37 -7.77
N ASN A 189 -29.03 -36.08 -7.68
CA ASN A 189 -29.09 -35.19 -8.84
C ASN A 189 -28.35 -33.88 -8.56
N ASP A 190 -27.81 -33.29 -9.62
CA ASP A 190 -27.12 -32.01 -9.60
C ASP A 190 -28.12 -30.90 -9.95
N TYR A 191 -28.11 -29.81 -9.19
CA TYR A 191 -28.91 -28.63 -9.50
C TYR A 191 -28.31 -27.88 -10.69
N ASP A 192 -29.17 -27.15 -11.39
CA ASP A 192 -28.76 -26.16 -12.37
C ASP A 192 -28.34 -24.88 -11.64
N ILE A 193 -27.07 -24.53 -11.79
CA ILE A 193 -26.49 -23.32 -11.20
C ILE A 193 -26.64 -22.10 -12.10
N THR A 194 -27.29 -22.19 -13.26
CA THR A 194 -27.49 -21.03 -14.12
C THR A 194 -28.29 -19.95 -13.40
N GLY A 195 -27.73 -18.76 -13.26
CA GLY A 195 -28.38 -17.62 -12.60
C GLY A 195 -28.28 -17.62 -11.08
N TYR A 196 -27.41 -18.44 -10.48
CA TYR A 196 -27.17 -18.39 -9.03
C TYR A 196 -26.70 -17.00 -8.57
N SER A 197 -26.96 -16.68 -7.30
CA SER A 197 -26.39 -15.52 -6.63
C SER A 197 -25.77 -15.91 -5.29
N ILE A 198 -24.93 -15.02 -4.74
CA ILE A 198 -24.29 -15.21 -3.45
C ILE A 198 -24.82 -14.13 -2.51
N VAL A 199 -25.46 -14.55 -1.42
CA VAL A 199 -26.02 -13.68 -0.39
C VAL A 199 -25.11 -13.70 0.83
N ASP A 200 -24.80 -12.51 1.35
CA ASP A 200 -23.91 -12.30 2.50
C ASP A 200 -22.53 -12.99 2.39
N GLY A 201 -22.09 -13.28 1.16
CA GLY A 201 -20.81 -13.93 0.90
C GLY A 201 -20.72 -15.41 1.28
N VAL A 202 -21.72 -15.98 1.94
CA VAL A 202 -21.67 -17.35 2.51
C VAL A 202 -22.91 -18.19 2.18
N ILE A 203 -23.95 -17.58 1.62
CA ILE A 203 -25.17 -18.26 1.21
C ILE A 203 -25.19 -18.32 -0.31
N ILE A 204 -25.36 -19.51 -0.85
CA ILE A 204 -25.59 -19.75 -2.27
C ILE A 204 -27.10 -19.79 -2.47
N ASP A 205 -27.58 -18.94 -3.36
CA ASP A 205 -28.98 -18.79 -3.70
C ASP A 205 -29.19 -19.24 -5.15
N LEU A 206 -29.86 -20.37 -5.34
CA LEU A 206 -30.15 -20.91 -6.67
C LEU A 206 -31.51 -20.41 -7.16
N ASP A 207 -31.65 -20.26 -8.47
CA ASP A 207 -32.93 -19.90 -9.09
C ASP A 207 -33.99 -20.97 -8.80
N GLU A 208 -34.93 -20.61 -7.92
CA GLU A 208 -36.06 -21.44 -7.50
C GLU A 208 -37.13 -21.57 -8.59
N THR A 209 -37.04 -20.75 -9.65
CA THR A 209 -37.93 -20.80 -10.82
C THR A 209 -37.38 -21.69 -11.94
N ASN A 210 -36.12 -22.13 -11.83
CA ASN A 210 -35.50 -23.03 -12.78
C ASN A 210 -36.19 -24.41 -12.78
N ALA A 211 -36.63 -24.89 -13.94
CA ALA A 211 -37.40 -26.13 -14.07
C ALA A 211 -36.64 -27.38 -13.58
N THR A 212 -35.32 -27.42 -13.77
CA THR A 212 -34.47 -28.52 -13.27
C THR A 212 -34.46 -28.52 -11.75
N ASN A 213 -34.24 -27.36 -11.14
CA ASN A 213 -34.21 -27.21 -9.68
C ASN A 213 -35.54 -27.56 -9.03
N ILE A 214 -36.66 -27.10 -9.61
CA ILE A 214 -38.01 -27.46 -9.17
C ILE A 214 -38.25 -28.97 -9.25
N THR A 215 -37.82 -29.61 -10.34
CA THR A 215 -38.02 -31.05 -10.56
C THR A 215 -37.23 -31.88 -9.55
N ILE A 216 -35.99 -31.47 -9.26
CA ILE A 216 -35.18 -32.11 -8.20
C ILE A 216 -35.84 -31.86 -6.85
N GLY A 217 -36.24 -30.61 -6.59
CA GLY A 217 -36.82 -30.10 -5.34
C GLY A 217 -35.82 -30.08 -4.18
N LEU A 218 -36.22 -29.51 -3.05
CA LEU A 218 -35.42 -29.42 -1.83
C LEU A 218 -36.24 -29.75 -0.59
N ASP A 219 -35.62 -30.38 0.42
CA ASP A 219 -36.19 -30.62 1.76
C ASP A 219 -35.15 -30.20 2.81
N SER A 220 -35.63 -29.82 4.00
CA SER A 220 -34.80 -29.52 5.17
C SER A 220 -33.87 -30.66 5.62
N LEU A 221 -34.20 -31.91 5.28
CA LEU A 221 -33.40 -33.09 5.62
C LEU A 221 -32.46 -33.54 4.48
N ASP A 222 -32.44 -32.84 3.35
CA ASP A 222 -31.54 -33.17 2.25
C ASP A 222 -30.09 -32.83 2.59
N THR A 223 -29.17 -33.72 2.17
CA THR A 223 -27.74 -33.48 2.26
C THR A 223 -27.28 -32.84 0.96
N ILE A 224 -26.74 -31.62 1.04
CA ILE A 224 -26.31 -30.84 -0.11
C ILE A 224 -24.79 -30.77 -0.14
N GLU A 225 -24.22 -31.08 -1.29
CA GLU A 225 -22.79 -31.01 -1.57
C GLU A 225 -22.52 -29.85 -2.53
N VAL A 226 -21.52 -29.04 -2.24
CA VAL A 226 -21.17 -27.85 -3.01
C VAL A 226 -19.68 -27.85 -3.33
N THR A 227 -19.36 -27.52 -4.57
CA THR A 227 -18.00 -27.20 -5.01
C THR A 227 -17.96 -25.72 -5.42
N TYR A 228 -17.03 -24.96 -4.84
CA TYR A 228 -16.94 -23.51 -5.03
C TYR A 228 -15.52 -22.99 -4.82
N LYS A 229 -15.25 -21.77 -5.28
CA LYS A 229 -14.06 -21.00 -4.95
C LYS A 229 -14.43 -19.83 -4.06
N TYR A 230 -13.52 -19.43 -3.18
CA TYR A 230 -13.69 -18.26 -2.32
C TYR A 230 -12.52 -17.28 -2.45
N ILE A 231 -12.75 -16.04 -2.04
CA ILE A 231 -11.72 -15.01 -1.97
C ILE A 231 -10.99 -15.18 -0.63
N PRO A 232 -9.71 -15.60 -0.62
CA PRO A 232 -8.96 -15.67 0.63
C PRO A 232 -8.58 -14.27 1.11
N GLU A 233 -8.17 -14.18 2.38
CA GLU A 233 -7.52 -12.97 2.86
C GLU A 233 -6.22 -12.75 2.08
N LEU A 234 -6.09 -11.56 1.47
CA LEU A 234 -4.99 -11.23 0.57
C LEU A 234 -3.88 -10.53 1.35
N ILE A 235 -3.00 -11.33 1.95
CA ILE A 235 -1.76 -10.83 2.54
C ILE A 235 -0.61 -11.14 1.58
N HIS A 236 0.07 -10.10 1.11
CA HIS A 236 1.29 -10.23 0.34
C HIS A 236 2.47 -9.70 1.16
N ILE A 237 3.48 -10.55 1.33
CA ILE A 237 4.76 -10.17 1.93
C ILE A 237 5.71 -9.90 0.78
N PHE A 238 6.14 -8.64 0.66
CA PHE A 238 7.09 -8.25 -0.37
C PHE A 238 8.44 -8.94 -0.16
N ASN A 239 9.05 -9.38 -1.25
CA ASN A 239 10.30 -10.15 -1.22
C ASN A 239 11.51 -9.30 -0.84
N LEU A 240 11.47 -7.99 -1.08
CA LEU A 240 12.56 -7.06 -0.80
C LEU A 240 12.20 -6.17 0.39
N GLN A 241 13.02 -6.23 1.44
CA GLN A 241 12.86 -5.48 2.67
C GLN A 241 14.17 -4.77 3.03
N PRO A 242 14.13 -3.57 3.62
CA PRO A 242 12.94 -2.84 4.08
C PRO A 242 12.29 -2.01 2.96
N ILE A 243 10.96 -1.89 3.00
CA ILE A 243 10.19 -0.98 2.15
C ILE A 243 10.01 0.37 2.86
N ILE A 244 10.28 1.45 2.13
CA ILE A 244 10.08 2.82 2.62
C ILE A 244 8.63 3.25 2.37
N GLU A 245 8.16 3.09 1.14
CA GLU A 245 6.80 3.42 0.73
C GLU A 245 6.36 2.55 -0.45
N VAL A 246 5.05 2.36 -0.59
CA VAL A 246 4.44 1.83 -1.81
C VAL A 246 3.89 3.02 -2.58
N THR A 247 4.45 3.27 -3.77
CA THR A 247 4.13 4.45 -4.58
C THR A 247 2.86 4.27 -5.40
N ASP A 248 2.60 3.05 -5.88
CA ASP A 248 1.46 2.71 -6.71
C ASP A 248 1.09 1.23 -6.61
N VAL A 249 -0.20 0.92 -6.66
CA VAL A 249 -0.72 -0.45 -6.80
C VAL A 249 -1.75 -0.45 -7.91
N THR A 250 -1.49 -1.23 -8.95
CA THR A 250 -2.40 -1.37 -10.09
C THR A 250 -2.77 -2.82 -10.33
N GLY A 251 -4.06 -3.07 -10.53
CA GLY A 251 -4.58 -4.33 -11.04
C GLY A 251 -4.68 -4.27 -12.57
N GLU A 252 -4.31 -5.35 -13.25
CA GLU A 252 -4.34 -5.43 -14.72
C GLU A 252 -5.75 -5.16 -15.30
N LEU A 253 -6.80 -5.62 -14.60
CA LEU A 253 -8.19 -5.40 -14.96
C LEU A 253 -8.84 -4.25 -14.17
N SER A 254 -8.46 -4.11 -12.90
CA SER A 254 -9.09 -3.19 -11.95
C SER A 254 -8.60 -1.75 -12.09
N GLY A 255 -7.43 -1.53 -12.69
CA GLY A 255 -6.75 -0.23 -12.68
C GLY A 255 -6.13 0.07 -11.32
N ASP A 256 -6.05 1.34 -10.97
CA ASP A 256 -5.49 1.82 -9.70
C ASP A 256 -6.27 1.28 -8.48
N LEU A 257 -5.54 0.73 -7.50
CA LEU A 257 -6.04 0.14 -6.26
C LEU A 257 -5.57 0.89 -5.00
N ASN A 258 -5.04 2.11 -5.12
CA ASN A 258 -4.41 2.91 -4.05
C ASN A 258 -5.30 3.21 -2.82
N ASP A 259 -6.58 2.81 -2.81
CA ASP A 259 -7.52 2.95 -1.66
C ASP A 259 -8.06 1.61 -1.16
N ASN A 260 -7.65 0.49 -1.76
CA ASN A 260 -8.22 -0.84 -1.51
C ASN A 260 -7.23 -1.81 -0.84
N TYR A 261 -6.10 -1.31 -0.32
CA TYR A 261 -5.14 -2.11 0.45
C TYR A 261 -4.67 -1.34 1.69
N ASN A 262 -4.21 -2.10 2.68
CA ASN A 262 -3.54 -1.56 3.86
C ASN A 262 -2.11 -2.14 3.92
N VAL A 263 -1.14 -1.29 4.26
CA VAL A 263 0.25 -1.71 4.48
C VAL A 263 0.48 -1.86 5.97
N TYR A 264 1.03 -3.01 6.36
CA TYR A 264 1.40 -3.28 7.74
C TYR A 264 2.88 -3.61 7.81
N LYS A 265 3.53 -3.14 8.88
CA LYS A 265 4.87 -3.58 9.23
C LYS A 265 4.73 -4.85 10.07
N GLU A 266 5.35 -5.94 9.64
CA GLU A 266 5.46 -7.14 10.46
C GLU A 266 6.46 -6.84 11.60
N GLU A 267 6.04 -7.02 12.86
CA GLU A 267 6.87 -6.82 14.06
C GLU A 267 7.78 -8.02 14.35
#